data_AF-A0A7R9HF39-F1
#
_entry.id   AF-A0A7R9HF39-F1
#
_cell.length_a   1.000
_cell.length_b   1.000
_cell.length_c   1.000
_cell.angle_alpha   90.00
_cell.angle_beta   90.00
_cell.angle_gamma   90.00
#
_symmetry.space_group_name_H-M   'P 1'
#
loop_
_entity.id
_entity.type
_entity.pdbx_description
1 polymer ?
#
loop_
_entity_poly.entity_id
_entity_poly.type
_entity_poly.pdbx_seq_one_letter_code
_entity_poly.pdbx_strand_id
1 'polypeptide(L)'
;MFVNMFRAFTEEIRMYFGEAVALYFTFLGFYTTALLVPMVLGILQMLLSSETLAFFCVFNVLWVTLFLEAWKRKCSELAFTWGTIGMTGLDEPRPNYHGTMAIDTITGRYQPQFPKWKTYLRMYAVSFPIVFLCMLGAFFVMLLSFWAEEYLMARRERGVRMGRLLVTLPSIVYTALVYVMNTYYRRLATHLTEWGRFNFRILYV
;
A
#
# COMPACT_ATOMS: atom_id res chain seq x y z
N MET A 1 31.86 -4.77 1.65
CA MET A 1 31.64 -5.62 2.85
C MET A 1 30.18 -5.65 3.27
N PHE A 2 29.56 -4.50 3.59
CA PHE A 2 28.14 -4.43 4.01
C PHE A 2 27.13 -5.01 3.01
N VAL A 3 27.27 -4.69 1.72
CA VAL A 3 26.36 -5.18 0.65
C VAL A 3 26.40 -6.71 0.51
N ASN A 4 27.59 -7.31 0.62
CA ASN A 4 27.74 -8.76 0.51
C ASN A 4 27.15 -9.49 1.73
N MET A 5 27.32 -8.91 2.92
CA MET A 5 26.74 -9.43 4.16
C MET A 5 25.20 -9.35 4.13
N PHE A 6 24.65 -8.23 3.65
CA PHE A 6 23.21 -8.08 3.49
C PHE A 6 22.63 -9.08 2.49
N ARG A 7 23.34 -9.32 1.37
CA ARG A 7 22.93 -10.33 0.39
C ARG A 7 22.91 -11.74 0.97
N ALA A 8 23.93 -12.12 1.72
CA ALA A 8 24.00 -13.43 2.39
C ALA A 8 22.82 -13.62 3.36
N PHE A 9 22.53 -12.61 4.17
CA PHE A 9 21.40 -12.62 5.09
C PHE A 9 20.05 -12.78 4.37
N THR A 10 19.83 -12.05 3.26
CA THR A 10 18.57 -12.18 2.50
C THR A 10 18.40 -13.55 1.85
N GLU A 11 19.49 -14.23 1.48
CA GLU A 11 19.43 -15.59 0.95
C GLU A 11 19.07 -16.61 2.03
N GLU A 12 19.57 -16.46 3.26
CA GLU A 12 19.18 -17.31 4.39
C GLU A 12 17.68 -17.17 4.70
N ILE A 13 17.17 -15.94 4.75
CA ILE A 13 15.73 -15.68 4.92
C ILE A 13 14.94 -16.35 3.79
N ARG A 14 15.43 -16.25 2.55
CA ARG A 14 14.75 -16.86 1.40
C ARG A 14 14.64 -18.36 1.53
N MET A 15 15.73 -19.04 1.93
CA MET A 15 15.73 -20.49 2.09
C MET A 15 14.82 -20.96 3.24
N TYR A 16 14.66 -20.16 4.29
CA TYR A 16 13.87 -20.53 5.46
C TYR A 16 12.39 -20.10 5.37
N PHE A 17 12.12 -18.84 4.99
CA PHE A 17 10.78 -18.23 4.96
C PHE A 17 10.17 -18.12 3.56
N GLY A 18 10.95 -18.40 2.51
CA GLY A 18 10.53 -18.29 1.12
C GLY A 18 10.79 -16.91 0.50
N GLU A 19 10.51 -16.83 -0.80
CA GLU A 19 10.89 -15.69 -1.66
C GLU A 19 10.06 -14.44 -1.40
N ALA A 20 8.78 -14.58 -1.06
CA ALA A 20 7.91 -13.43 -0.76
C ALA A 20 8.41 -12.65 0.46
N VAL A 21 8.79 -13.36 1.54
CA VAL A 21 9.31 -12.75 2.77
C VAL A 21 10.70 -12.16 2.54
N ALA A 22 11.57 -12.86 1.80
CA ALA A 22 12.89 -12.34 1.46
C ALA A 22 12.82 -11.08 0.58
N LEU A 23 11.87 -11.00 -0.35
CA LEU A 23 11.65 -9.81 -1.17
C LEU A 23 11.25 -8.60 -0.32
N TYR A 24 10.40 -8.79 0.69
CA TYR A 24 10.02 -7.74 1.64
C TYR A 24 11.24 -7.20 2.41
N PHE A 25 12.06 -8.06 3.01
CA PHE A 25 13.24 -7.61 3.75
C PHE A 25 14.29 -6.96 2.84
N THR A 26 14.44 -7.47 1.62
CA THR A 26 15.33 -6.87 0.61
C THR A 26 14.83 -5.48 0.21
N PHE A 27 13.52 -5.31 0.01
CA PHE A 27 12.90 -4.01 -0.24
C PHE A 27 13.12 -3.05 0.93
N LEU A 28 12.91 -3.51 2.16
CA LEU A 28 13.06 -2.68 3.35
C LEU A 28 14.50 -2.17 3.51
N GLY A 29 15.50 -3.02 3.27
CA GLY A 29 16.90 -2.60 3.26
C GLY A 29 17.23 -1.61 2.14
N PHE A 30 16.69 -1.84 0.93
CA PHE A 30 16.84 -0.91 -0.19
C PHE A 30 16.16 0.45 0.09
N TYR A 31 14.97 0.43 0.67
CA TYR A 31 14.19 1.60 1.02
C TYR A 31 14.86 2.45 2.10
N THR A 32 15.31 1.82 3.19
CA THR A 32 15.99 2.51 4.30
C THR A 32 17.30 3.16 3.86
N THR A 33 18.09 2.49 3.00
CA THR A 33 19.30 3.07 2.42
C THR A 33 19.00 4.20 1.43
N ALA A 34 17.96 4.05 0.61
CA ALA A 34 17.52 5.09 -0.30
C ALA A 34 16.94 6.33 0.41
N LEU A 35 16.39 6.18 1.62
CA LEU A 35 15.88 7.30 2.43
C LEU A 35 16.98 8.20 2.99
N LEU A 36 18.25 7.77 3.02
CA LEU A 36 19.35 8.61 3.48
C LEU A 36 19.54 9.85 2.62
N VAL A 37 19.36 9.74 1.30
CA VAL A 37 19.49 10.87 0.37
C VAL A 37 18.44 11.96 0.62
N PRO A 38 17.12 11.66 0.64
CA PRO A 38 16.11 12.67 0.95
C PRO A 38 16.17 13.13 2.40
N MET A 39 16.66 12.30 3.34
CA MET A 39 16.91 12.72 4.73
C MET A 39 17.95 13.86 4.78
N VAL A 40 19.12 13.66 4.17
CA VAL A 40 20.18 14.68 4.14
C VAL A 40 19.71 15.96 3.44
N LEU A 41 19.00 15.82 2.33
CA LEU A 41 18.49 16.98 1.60
C LEU A 41 17.36 17.70 2.32
N GLY A 42 16.51 16.97 3.07
CA GLY A 42 15.49 17.56 3.92
C GLY A 42 16.11 18.40 5.05
N ILE A 43 17.14 17.87 5.71
CA ILE A 43 17.90 18.62 6.73
C ILE A 43 18.57 19.84 6.11
N LEU A 44 19.19 19.71 4.93
CA LEU A 44 19.80 20.82 4.21
C LEU A 44 18.76 21.91 3.89
N GLN A 45 17.56 21.54 3.44
CA GLN A 45 16.48 22.48 3.16
C GLN A 45 15.98 23.21 4.41
N MET A 46 16.02 22.57 5.60
CA MET A 46 15.67 23.24 6.86
C MET A 46 16.65 24.35 7.26
N LEU A 47 17.90 24.27 6.79
CA LEU A 47 18.95 25.26 7.06
C LEU A 47 19.03 26.37 6.00
N LEU A 48 18.54 26.10 4.79
CA LEU A 48 18.51 27.03 3.67
C LEU A 48 17.25 27.92 3.68
N SER A 49 17.26 28.99 2.89
CA SER A 49 16.13 29.91 2.76
C SER A 49 14.97 29.28 1.97
N SER A 50 13.76 29.82 2.16
CA SER A 50 12.53 29.34 1.49
C SER A 50 12.59 29.42 -0.05
N GLU A 51 13.48 30.25 -0.61
CA GLU A 51 13.66 30.38 -2.06
C GLU A 51 14.18 29.09 -2.73
N THR A 52 14.83 28.19 -1.98
CA THR A 52 15.32 26.91 -2.51
C THR A 52 14.27 25.79 -2.54
N LEU A 53 13.07 26.03 -2.00
CA LEU A 53 12.00 25.03 -1.89
C LEU A 53 11.59 24.45 -3.24
N ALA A 54 11.48 25.29 -4.28
CA ALA A 54 11.09 24.86 -5.61
C ALA A 54 12.08 23.83 -6.19
N PHE A 55 13.39 24.06 -6.01
CA PHE A 55 14.44 23.14 -6.42
C PHE A 55 14.38 21.83 -5.65
N PHE A 56 14.11 21.89 -4.34
CA PHE A 56 13.95 20.70 -3.50
C PHE A 56 12.76 19.83 -3.95
N CYS A 57 11.62 20.43 -4.31
CA CYS A 57 10.45 19.71 -4.81
C CYS A 57 10.75 18.97 -6.12
N VAL A 58 11.40 19.64 -7.08
CA VAL A 58 11.80 19.01 -8.35
C VAL A 58 12.76 17.85 -8.09
N PHE A 59 13.77 18.07 -7.24
CA PHE A 59 14.69 17.01 -6.85
C PHE A 59 13.96 15.83 -6.20
N ASN A 60 13.00 16.08 -5.30
CA ASN A 60 12.27 15.02 -4.60
C ASN A 60 11.47 14.14 -5.58
N VAL A 61 10.80 14.74 -6.56
CA VAL A 61 10.07 14.01 -7.60
C VAL A 61 11.03 13.17 -8.45
N LEU A 62 12.17 13.75 -8.85
CA LEU A 62 13.22 13.00 -9.57
C LEU A 62 13.77 11.86 -8.72
N TRP A 63 13.99 12.06 -7.42
CA TRP A 63 14.48 11.01 -6.53
C TRP A 63 13.48 9.86 -6.39
N VAL A 64 12.20 10.17 -6.17
CA VAL A 64 11.14 9.14 -6.06
C VAL A 64 11.03 8.33 -7.34
N THR A 65 11.05 8.98 -8.51
CA THR A 65 11.00 8.27 -9.80
C THR A 65 12.24 7.39 -10.02
N LEU A 66 13.44 7.89 -9.74
CA LEU A 66 14.67 7.11 -9.81
C LEU A 66 14.66 5.92 -8.84
N PHE A 67 14.19 6.13 -7.61
CA PHE A 67 14.05 5.08 -6.60
C PHE A 67 13.13 3.95 -7.09
N LEU A 68 11.95 4.30 -7.61
CA LEU A 68 11.00 3.31 -8.13
C LEU A 68 11.56 2.55 -9.33
N GLU A 69 12.22 3.22 -10.27
CA GLU A 69 12.87 2.57 -11.42
C GLU A 69 14.03 1.66 -10.99
N ALA A 70 14.86 2.10 -10.05
CA ALA A 70 15.93 1.29 -9.50
C ALA A 70 15.39 0.05 -8.77
N TRP A 71 14.31 0.20 -8.01
CA TRP A 71 13.65 -0.93 -7.36
C TRP A 71 13.07 -1.93 -8.36
N LYS A 72 12.42 -1.46 -9.44
CA LYS A 72 11.93 -2.34 -10.52
C LYS A 72 13.07 -3.15 -11.14
N ARG A 73 14.20 -2.49 -11.44
CA ARG A 73 15.41 -3.18 -11.95
C ARG A 73 15.92 -4.22 -10.97
N LYS A 74 15.96 -3.88 -9.67
CA LYS A 74 16.41 -4.80 -8.62
C LYS A 74 15.48 -6.00 -8.46
N CYS A 75 14.16 -5.78 -8.51
CA CYS A 75 13.17 -6.86 -8.51
C CYS A 75 13.40 -7.84 -9.66
N SER A 76 13.66 -7.33 -10.86
CA SER A 76 13.95 -8.18 -12.02
C SER A 76 15.24 -8.98 -11.86
N GLU A 77 16.31 -8.39 -11.31
CA GLU A 77 17.56 -9.09 -10.99
C GLU A 77 17.34 -10.22 -9.96
N LEU A 78 16.58 -9.93 -8.89
CA LEU A 78 16.26 -10.90 -7.85
C LEU A 78 15.38 -12.03 -8.38
N ALA A 79 14.35 -11.70 -9.15
CA ALA A 79 13.51 -12.69 -9.79
C ALA A 79 14.31 -13.62 -10.70
N PHE A 80 15.29 -13.08 -11.45
CA PHE A 80 16.19 -13.88 -12.28
C PHE A 80 17.08 -14.78 -11.43
N THR A 81 17.71 -14.24 -10.39
CA THR A 81 18.64 -14.96 -9.52
C THR A 81 17.93 -16.07 -8.73
N TRP A 82 16.70 -15.82 -8.30
CA TRP A 82 15.89 -16.78 -7.55
C TRP A 82 15.15 -17.77 -8.46
N GLY A 83 15.12 -17.54 -9.78
CA GLY A 83 14.45 -18.42 -10.73
C GLY A 83 12.92 -18.30 -10.71
N THR A 84 12.37 -17.16 -10.25
CA THR A 84 10.92 -16.94 -10.10
C THR A 84 10.28 -16.22 -11.29
N ILE A 85 11.06 -15.90 -12.33
CA ILE A 85 10.57 -15.28 -13.57
C ILE A 85 9.63 -16.26 -14.29
N GLY A 86 8.33 -16.10 -14.09
CA GLY A 86 7.29 -16.88 -14.77
C GLY A 86 6.55 -17.90 -13.90
N MET A 87 6.87 -18.01 -12.61
CA MET A 87 6.18 -18.95 -11.71
C MET A 87 4.71 -18.58 -11.42
N THR A 88 4.33 -17.30 -11.62
CA THR A 88 2.96 -16.78 -11.37
C THR A 88 1.86 -17.43 -12.20
N GLY A 89 2.20 -18.06 -13.33
CA GLY A 89 1.26 -18.81 -14.16
C GLY A 89 1.04 -20.26 -13.72
N LEU A 90 1.88 -20.77 -12.81
CA LEU A 90 1.84 -22.15 -12.31
C LEU A 90 1.19 -22.26 -10.93
N ASP A 91 0.77 -21.14 -10.35
CA ASP A 91 0.10 -21.13 -9.05
C ASP A 91 -1.26 -21.82 -9.12
N GLU A 92 -1.49 -22.72 -8.17
CA GLU A 92 -2.77 -23.43 -8.06
C GLU A 92 -3.90 -22.45 -7.70
N PRO A 93 -5.11 -22.67 -8.27
CA PRO A 93 -6.27 -21.85 -7.96
C PRO A 93 -6.57 -21.94 -6.46
N ARG A 94 -7.01 -20.81 -5.88
CA ARG A 94 -7.36 -20.76 -4.45
C ARG A 94 -8.41 -21.84 -4.10
N PRO A 95 -8.38 -22.46 -2.91
CA PRO A 95 -9.33 -23.53 -2.54
C PRO A 95 -10.81 -23.12 -2.65
N ASN A 96 -11.11 -21.84 -2.38
CA ASN A 96 -12.47 -21.27 -2.47
C ASN A 96 -12.82 -20.75 -3.89
N TYR A 97 -12.10 -21.18 -4.93
CA TYR A 97 -12.39 -20.80 -6.31
C TYR A 97 -13.39 -21.77 -6.94
N HIS A 98 -14.53 -21.24 -7.34
CA HIS A 98 -15.57 -22.00 -8.03
C HIS A 98 -15.67 -21.54 -9.48
N GLY A 99 -15.54 -22.49 -10.41
CA GLY A 99 -15.65 -22.28 -11.83
C GLY A 99 -16.18 -23.53 -12.52
N THR A 100 -16.44 -23.42 -13.82
CA THR A 100 -16.70 -24.61 -14.65
C THR A 100 -15.38 -25.33 -14.85
N MET A 101 -15.34 -26.63 -14.58
CA MET A 101 -14.12 -27.40 -14.76
C MET A 101 -13.76 -27.46 -16.25
N ALA A 102 -12.56 -27.01 -16.59
CA ALA A 102 -12.04 -26.99 -17.95
C ALA A 102 -10.55 -27.34 -17.94
N ILE A 103 -10.08 -27.90 -19.06
CA ILE A 103 -8.67 -28.21 -19.23
C ILE A 103 -7.92 -26.89 -19.45
N ASP A 104 -6.88 -26.66 -18.65
CA ASP A 104 -6.00 -25.51 -18.83
C ASP A 104 -5.15 -25.65 -20.09
N THR A 105 -5.05 -24.58 -20.88
CA THR A 105 -4.27 -24.60 -22.12
C THR A 105 -2.76 -24.57 -21.87
N ILE A 106 -2.34 -24.16 -20.66
CA ILE A 106 -0.93 -24.01 -20.28
C ILE A 106 -0.45 -25.25 -19.51
N THR A 107 -1.15 -25.60 -18.43
CA THR A 107 -0.75 -26.73 -17.57
C THR A 107 -1.31 -28.08 -18.02
N GLY A 108 -2.33 -28.11 -18.89
CA GLY A 108 -3.03 -29.34 -19.29
C GLY A 108 -3.83 -30.00 -18.17
N ARG A 109 -3.88 -29.40 -16.97
CA ARG A 109 -4.59 -29.94 -15.80
C ARG A 109 -6.08 -29.58 -15.85
N TYR A 110 -6.89 -30.44 -15.27
CA TYR A 110 -8.33 -30.19 -15.10
C TYR A 110 -8.53 -29.25 -13.91
N GLN A 111 -8.84 -27.98 -14.18
CA GLN A 111 -8.99 -26.95 -13.15
C GLN A 111 -10.25 -26.12 -13.34
N PRO A 112 -10.85 -25.60 -12.26
CA PRO A 112 -11.97 -24.68 -12.37
C PRO A 112 -11.52 -23.42 -13.14
N GLN A 113 -12.27 -23.05 -14.18
CA GLN A 113 -12.07 -21.81 -14.93
C GLN A 113 -13.33 -20.96 -14.90
N PHE A 114 -13.15 -19.63 -14.80
CA PHE A 114 -14.23 -18.66 -14.90
C PHE A 114 -13.92 -17.63 -16.00
N PRO A 115 -14.89 -17.24 -16.83
CA PRO A 115 -14.66 -16.29 -17.91
C PRO A 115 -14.21 -14.93 -17.37
N LYS A 116 -12.98 -14.52 -17.74
CA LYS A 116 -12.31 -13.33 -17.20
C LYS A 116 -13.14 -12.05 -17.40
N TRP A 117 -13.85 -11.91 -18.52
CA TRP A 117 -14.73 -10.76 -18.78
C TRP A 117 -15.81 -10.57 -17.70
N LYS A 118 -16.44 -11.66 -17.22
CA LYS A 118 -17.46 -11.57 -16.16
C LYS A 118 -16.84 -11.18 -14.81
N THR A 119 -15.60 -11.60 -14.56
CA THR A 119 -14.84 -11.19 -13.37
C THR A 119 -14.48 -9.71 -13.43
N TYR A 120 -13.96 -9.22 -14.56
CA TYR A 120 -13.65 -7.79 -14.74
C TYR A 120 -14.89 -6.92 -14.64
N LEU A 121 -16.00 -7.33 -15.25
CA LEU A 121 -17.26 -6.58 -15.17
C LEU A 121 -17.77 -6.48 -13.73
N ARG A 122 -17.71 -7.56 -12.94
CA ARG A 122 -18.06 -7.53 -11.51
C ARG A 122 -17.09 -6.67 -10.70
N MET A 123 -15.79 -6.73 -10.98
CA MET A 123 -14.76 -5.93 -10.31
C MET A 123 -15.01 -4.43 -10.52
N TYR A 124 -15.16 -4.00 -11.77
CA TYR A 124 -15.35 -2.58 -12.07
C TYR A 124 -16.75 -2.08 -11.72
N ALA A 125 -17.80 -2.87 -11.96
CA ALA A 125 -19.18 -2.42 -11.71
C ALA A 125 -19.54 -2.39 -10.22
N VAL A 126 -18.90 -3.20 -9.36
CA VAL A 126 -19.26 -3.30 -7.94
C VAL A 126 -18.16 -2.79 -7.02
N SER A 127 -16.90 -3.18 -7.20
CA SER A 127 -15.83 -2.75 -6.28
C SER A 127 -15.52 -1.26 -6.44
N PHE A 128 -15.46 -0.75 -7.67
CA PHE A 128 -15.14 0.66 -7.91
C PHE A 128 -16.13 1.65 -7.26
N PRO A 129 -17.47 1.54 -7.44
CA PRO A 129 -18.40 2.47 -6.81
C PRO A 129 -18.40 2.35 -5.28
N ILE A 130 -18.20 1.15 -4.73
CA ILE A 130 -18.15 0.97 -3.27
C ILE A 130 -16.88 1.61 -2.69
N VAL A 131 -15.72 1.41 -3.32
CA VAL A 131 -14.48 2.07 -2.90
C VAL A 131 -14.61 3.59 -3.03
N PHE A 132 -15.21 4.08 -4.11
CA PHE A 132 -15.47 5.50 -4.31
C PHE A 132 -16.38 6.07 -3.21
N LEU A 133 -17.48 5.39 -2.89
CA LEU A 133 -18.38 5.79 -1.80
C LEU A 133 -17.67 5.80 -0.45
N CYS A 134 -16.81 4.80 -0.17
CA CYS A 134 -16.02 4.78 1.05
C CYS A 134 -15.02 5.94 1.11
N MET A 135 -14.38 6.27 -0.01
CA MET A 135 -13.45 7.40 -0.11
C MET A 135 -14.16 8.74 0.11
N LEU A 136 -15.37 8.91 -0.44
CA LEU A 136 -16.23 10.06 -0.16
C LEU A 136 -16.60 10.13 1.32
N GLY A 137 -16.99 9.01 1.93
CA GLY A 137 -17.28 8.93 3.37
C GLY A 137 -16.09 9.37 4.24
N ALA A 138 -14.89 8.88 3.94
CA ALA A 138 -13.66 9.29 4.61
C ALA A 138 -13.40 10.80 4.46
N PHE A 139 -13.62 11.34 3.26
CA PHE A 139 -13.49 12.77 2.97
C PHE A 139 -14.48 13.61 3.79
N PHE A 140 -15.75 13.19 3.88
CA PHE A 140 -16.74 13.87 4.72
C PHE A 140 -16.37 13.85 6.21
N VAL A 141 -15.88 12.72 6.73
CA VAL A 141 -15.42 12.62 8.12
C VAL A 141 -14.25 13.58 8.38
N MET A 142 -13.31 13.68 7.44
CA MET A 142 -12.20 14.63 7.52
C MET A 142 -12.71 16.09 7.52
N LEU A 143 -13.64 16.46 6.63
CA LEU A 143 -14.24 17.80 6.61
C LEU A 143 -14.96 18.13 7.92
N LEU A 144 -15.73 17.18 8.47
CA LEU A 144 -16.40 17.34 9.76
C LEU A 144 -15.40 17.56 10.89
N SER A 145 -14.26 16.85 10.90
CA SER A 145 -13.23 17.08 11.91
C SER A 145 -12.60 18.47 11.80
N PHE A 146 -12.31 18.94 10.59
CA PHE A 146 -11.76 20.30 10.40
C PHE A 146 -12.77 21.38 10.79
N TRP A 147 -14.03 21.24 10.41
CA TRP A 147 -15.08 22.17 10.79
C TRP A 147 -15.27 22.21 12.31
N ALA A 148 -15.21 21.06 12.99
CA ALA A 148 -15.28 20.98 14.44
C ALA A 148 -14.07 21.65 15.13
N GLU A 149 -12.85 21.45 14.62
CA GLU A 149 -11.64 22.12 15.13
C GLU A 149 -11.73 23.63 14.96
N GLU A 150 -12.07 24.11 13.76
CA GLU A 150 -12.23 25.53 13.47
C GLU A 150 -13.30 26.18 14.37
N TYR A 151 -14.42 25.49 14.58
CA TYR A 151 -15.48 25.94 15.47
C TYR A 151 -15.02 26.11 16.92
N LEU A 152 -14.23 25.16 17.44
CA LEU A 152 -13.68 25.22 18.80
C LEU A 152 -12.58 26.27 18.93
N MET A 153 -11.71 26.41 17.92
CA MET A 153 -10.69 27.47 17.86
C MET A 153 -11.34 28.86 17.88
N ALA A 154 -12.35 29.08 17.04
CA ALA A 154 -13.10 30.35 17.00
C ALA A 154 -13.84 30.68 18.31
N ARG A 155 -14.22 29.68 19.11
CA ARG A 155 -14.79 29.90 20.46
C ARG A 155 -13.73 30.23 21.51
N ARG A 156 -12.53 29.64 21.40
CA ARG A 156 -11.39 29.94 22.27
C ARG A 156 -10.87 31.36 22.05
N GLU A 157 -10.77 31.81 20.81
CA GLU A 157 -10.33 33.18 20.47
C GLU A 157 -11.28 34.26 21.00
N ARG A 158 -12.58 33.95 21.10
CA ARG A 158 -13.60 34.83 21.70
C ARG A 158 -13.55 34.95 23.23
N GLY A 159 -12.45 34.52 23.86
CA GLY A 159 -12.18 34.75 25.29
C GLY A 159 -12.78 33.71 26.25
N VAL A 160 -13.43 32.66 25.74
CA VAL A 160 -13.85 31.53 26.58
C VAL A 160 -12.61 30.75 27.01
N ARG A 161 -12.38 30.60 28.32
CA ARG A 161 -11.31 29.75 28.88
C ARG A 161 -11.59 28.27 28.60
N MET A 162 -11.38 27.87 27.34
CA MET A 162 -11.39 26.48 26.91
C MET A 162 -10.00 25.90 27.17
N GLY A 163 -9.93 24.85 27.98
CA GLY A 163 -8.68 24.14 28.26
C GLY A 163 -8.05 23.62 26.96
N ARG A 164 -6.71 23.61 26.88
CA ARG A 164 -5.96 23.14 25.70
C ARG A 164 -6.42 21.75 25.23
N LEU A 165 -6.82 20.89 26.17
CA LEU A 165 -7.34 19.55 25.89
C LEU A 165 -8.63 19.56 25.06
N LEU A 166 -9.58 20.46 25.36
CA LEU A 166 -10.90 20.53 24.68
C LEU A 166 -10.75 20.87 23.20
N VAL A 167 -9.79 21.74 22.87
CA VAL A 167 -9.51 22.15 21.49
C VAL A 167 -8.87 21.01 20.68
N THR A 168 -8.10 20.14 21.32
CA THR A 168 -7.48 18.97 20.69
C THR A 168 -8.39 17.73 20.65
N LEU A 169 -9.59 17.78 21.25
CA LEU A 169 -10.50 16.62 21.27
C LEU A 169 -10.93 16.14 19.88
N PRO A 170 -11.28 17.02 18.90
CA PRO A 170 -11.73 16.56 17.59
C PRO A 170 -10.69 15.73 16.85
N SER A 171 -9.39 16.03 16.96
CA SER A 171 -8.33 15.25 16.31
C SER A 171 -8.18 13.86 16.94
N ILE A 172 -8.32 13.75 18.26
CA ILE A 172 -8.30 12.46 18.98
C ILE A 172 -9.51 11.62 18.56
N VAL A 173 -10.70 12.24 18.53
CA VAL A 173 -11.94 11.58 18.09
C VAL A 173 -11.84 11.17 16.62
N TYR A 174 -11.31 12.01 15.74
CA TYR A 174 -11.07 11.69 14.34
C TYR A 174 -10.15 10.49 14.18
N THR A 175 -9.04 10.45 14.93
CA THR A 175 -8.09 9.32 14.90
C THR A 175 -8.77 8.00 15.29
N ALA A 176 -9.61 8.02 16.33
CA ALA A 176 -10.39 6.85 16.74
C ALA A 176 -11.43 6.45 15.67
N LEU A 177 -12.12 7.42 15.06
CA LEU A 177 -13.09 7.18 13.99
C LEU A 177 -12.45 6.56 12.75
N VAL A 178 -11.29 7.06 12.32
CA VAL A 178 -10.53 6.52 11.19
C VAL A 178 -10.12 5.07 11.46
N TYR A 179 -9.66 4.76 12.67
CA TYR A 179 -9.31 3.39 13.06
C TYR A 179 -10.50 2.43 12.96
N VAL A 180 -11.66 2.85 13.49
CA VAL A 180 -12.91 2.08 13.40
C VAL A 180 -13.34 1.90 11.95
N MET A 181 -13.34 2.97 11.16
CA MET A 181 -13.70 2.94 9.74
C MET A 181 -12.77 2.02 8.93
N ASN A 182 -11.47 2.05 9.18
CA ASN A 182 -10.50 1.17 8.50
C ASN A 182 -10.76 -0.30 8.83
N THR A 183 -11.15 -0.61 10.06
CA THR A 183 -11.51 -1.97 10.47
C THR A 183 -12.76 -2.47 9.71
N TYR A 184 -13.78 -1.62 9.59
CA TYR A 184 -14.97 -1.94 8.79
C TYR A 184 -14.66 -2.05 7.29
N TYR A 185 -13.87 -1.11 6.74
CA TYR A 185 -13.45 -1.13 5.35
C TYR A 185 -12.68 -2.41 5.02
N ARG A 186 -11.75 -2.85 5.86
CA ARG A 186 -11.01 -4.10 5.66
C ARG A 186 -11.94 -5.31 5.60
N ARG A 187 -12.91 -5.41 6.52
CA ARG A 187 -13.91 -6.51 6.50
C ARG A 187 -14.79 -6.50 5.26
N LEU A 188 -15.22 -5.31 4.84
CA LEU A 188 -16.03 -5.13 3.64
C LEU A 188 -15.23 -5.44 2.37
N ALA A 189 -13.99 -4.99 2.30
CA ALA A 189 -13.09 -5.27 1.19
C ALA A 189 -12.78 -6.76 1.05
N THR A 190 -12.52 -7.49 2.15
CA THR A 190 -12.32 -8.95 2.11
C THR A 190 -13.58 -9.66 1.63
N HIS A 191 -14.75 -9.28 2.14
CA HIS A 191 -16.02 -9.88 1.73
C HIS A 191 -16.33 -9.63 0.24
N LEU A 192 -16.08 -8.41 -0.27
CA LEU A 192 -16.24 -8.09 -1.69
C LEU A 192 -15.22 -8.85 -2.57
N THR A 193 -14.01 -9.03 -2.07
CA THR A 193 -12.94 -9.73 -2.79
C THR A 193 -13.21 -11.25 -2.87
N GLU A 194 -13.80 -11.83 -1.83
CA GLU A 194 -14.32 -13.20 -1.86
C GLU A 194 -15.48 -13.34 -2.85
N TRP A 195 -16.46 -12.43 -2.78
CA TRP A 195 -17.63 -12.40 -3.67
C TRP A 195 -17.27 -12.23 -5.15
N GLY A 196 -16.22 -11.45 -5.45
CA GLY A 196 -15.71 -11.21 -6.80
C GLY A 196 -15.10 -12.43 -7.50
N ARG A 197 -14.92 -13.56 -6.79
CA ARG A 197 -14.40 -14.83 -7.32
C ARG A 197 -13.05 -14.70 -8.04
N PHE A 198 -12.08 -14.05 -7.41
CA PHE A 198 -10.73 -13.88 -7.98
C PHE A 198 -9.88 -15.15 -7.85
N ASN A 199 -9.18 -15.56 -8.92
CA ASN A 199 -8.48 -16.85 -8.96
C ASN A 199 -7.12 -16.84 -8.21
N PHE A 200 -6.52 -15.67 -7.97
CA PHE A 200 -5.14 -15.59 -7.48
C PHE A 200 -5.03 -15.55 -5.95
N ARG A 201 -4.20 -16.44 -5.41
CA ARG A 201 -3.84 -16.58 -3.99
C ARG A 201 -2.88 -15.49 -3.49
N ILE A 202 -2.20 -14.78 -4.39
CA ILE A 202 -1.09 -13.85 -4.09
C ILE A 202 -1.57 -12.50 -3.49
N LEU A 203 -2.88 -12.21 -3.50
CA LEU A 203 -3.44 -10.97 -2.93
C LEU A 203 -3.77 -11.06 -1.42
N TYR A 204 -3.49 -12.19 -0.77
CA TYR A 204 -3.80 -12.44 0.64
C TYR A 204 -2.55 -12.86 1.44
N VAL A 205 -1.49 -12.07 1.34
CA VAL A 205 -0.42 -12.03 2.34
C VAL A 205 -0.27 -10.58 2.80
#